data_AF-A0A936MC13-F1
#
_entry.id   AF-A0A936MC13-F1
#
_cell.length_a   1.000
_cell.length_b   1.000
_cell.length_c   1.000
_cell.angle_alpha   90.00
_cell.angle_beta   90.00
_cell.angle_gamma   90.00
#
_symmetry.space_group_name_H-M   'P 1'
#
loop_
_entity.id
_entity.type
_entity.pdbx_description
1 polymer ?
#
loop_
_entity_poly.entity_id
_entity_poly.type
_entity_poly.pdbx_seq_one_letter_code
_entity_poly.pdbx_strand_id
1 'polypeptide(L)'
;MIAVIGTESALYAGVMVGLYNYWYKDLGLSKFHFFNDGNEWRGVDKAGHFMTAYTYTYFGYETFKWAGVSKRKSLWYAFAGSNFLQLSLEFFDGLSPKWGFSYYDILANTTGTSLFALQEIFWDQQRIRIKTSSTPQRVPDVTLRALNNESETMTLAERDMELYGKGPIRSVF
;
A
#
# COMPACT_ATOMS: atom_id res chain seq x y z
N MET A 1 -8.90 0.87 -28.23
CA MET A 1 -7.53 0.79 -27.66
C MET A 1 -7.02 2.17 -27.24
N ILE A 2 -6.97 3.18 -28.12
CA ILE A 2 -6.52 4.54 -27.78
C ILE A 2 -7.36 5.17 -26.65
N ALA A 3 -8.69 5.09 -26.72
CA ALA A 3 -9.57 5.63 -25.68
C ALA A 3 -9.35 4.98 -24.30
N VAL A 4 -9.14 3.65 -24.27
CA VAL A 4 -8.92 2.90 -23.02
C VAL A 4 -7.60 3.32 -22.37
N ILE A 5 -6.50 3.31 -23.14
CA ILE A 5 -5.18 3.73 -22.66
C ILE A 5 -5.21 5.19 -22.20
N GLY A 6 -5.91 6.06 -22.94
CA GLY A 6 -6.09 7.46 -22.58
C GLY A 6 -6.84 7.64 -21.26
N THR A 7 -7.94 6.92 -21.06
CA THR A 7 -8.71 6.93 -19.81
C THR A 7 -7.89 6.40 -18.64
N GLU A 8 -7.21 5.27 -18.79
CA GLU A 8 -6.35 4.69 -17.75
C GLU A 8 -5.22 5.66 -17.34
N SER A 9 -4.56 6.28 -18.32
CA SER A 9 -3.50 7.26 -18.07
C SER A 9 -4.00 8.50 -17.34
N ALA A 10 -5.17 9.01 -17.73
CA ALA A 10 -5.79 10.16 -17.09
C ALA A 10 -6.22 9.86 -15.65
N LEU A 11 -6.83 8.69 -15.42
CA LEU A 11 -7.21 8.23 -14.08
C LEU A 11 -5.97 8.05 -13.21
N TYR A 12 -4.93 7.41 -13.72
CA TYR A 12 -3.67 7.21 -13.01
C TYR A 12 -3.02 8.55 -12.63
N ALA A 13 -2.91 9.48 -13.57
CA ALA A 13 -2.37 10.81 -13.29
C ALA A 13 -3.21 11.55 -12.22
N GLY A 14 -4.54 11.46 -12.30
CA GLY A 14 -5.44 12.01 -11.30
C GLY A 14 -5.21 11.42 -9.90
N VAL A 15 -5.05 10.10 -9.79
CA VAL A 15 -4.75 9.42 -8.52
C VAL A 15 -3.39 9.86 -7.98
N MET A 16 -2.35 9.94 -8.81
CA MET A 16 -1.01 10.37 -8.37
C MET A 16 -0.98 11.83 -7.93
N VAL A 17 -1.71 12.72 -8.61
CA VAL A 17 -1.87 14.11 -8.18
C VAL A 17 -2.62 14.19 -6.85
N GLY A 18 -3.69 13.41 -6.68
CA GLY A 18 -4.43 13.32 -5.42
C GLY A 18 -3.56 12.83 -4.27
N LEU A 19 -2.81 11.74 -4.50
CA LEU A 19 -1.85 11.17 -3.56
C LEU A 19 -0.82 12.21 -3.13
N TYR A 20 -0.17 12.88 -4.08
CA TYR A 20 0.82 13.92 -3.78
C TYR A 20 0.22 15.02 -2.91
N ASN A 21 -0.95 15.53 -3.28
CA ASN A 21 -1.58 16.65 -2.56
C ASN A 21 -2.04 16.28 -1.16
N TYR A 22 -2.48 15.04 -0.93
CA TYR A 22 -3.02 14.59 0.36
C TYR A 22 -1.95 14.02 1.30
N TRP A 23 -0.93 13.35 0.75
CA TRP A 23 0.04 12.59 1.53
C TRP A 23 1.43 13.24 1.63
N TYR A 24 1.91 13.87 0.55
CA TYR A 24 3.31 14.33 0.47
C TYR A 24 3.48 15.85 0.53
N LYS A 25 2.50 16.63 0.07
CA LYS A 25 2.61 18.09 -0.13
C LYS A 25 3.11 18.85 1.10
N ASP A 26 2.60 18.52 2.28
CA ASP A 26 2.90 19.24 3.52
C ASP A 26 4.22 18.81 4.18
N LEU A 27 4.83 17.71 3.70
CA LEU A 27 6.14 17.25 4.17
C LEU A 27 7.29 18.02 3.49
N GLY A 28 7.03 18.62 2.32
CA GLY A 28 8.06 19.13 1.43
C GLY A 28 8.78 18.01 0.67
N LEU A 29 9.67 18.39 -0.24
CA LEU A 29 10.48 17.45 -1.02
C LEU A 29 11.93 17.46 -0.53
N SER A 30 12.52 16.27 -0.45
CA SER A 30 13.93 16.04 -0.14
C SER A 30 14.70 15.66 -1.42
N LYS A 31 16.01 15.44 -1.28
CA LYS A 31 16.78 14.75 -2.33
C LYS A 31 16.41 13.28 -2.29
N PHE A 32 16.31 12.66 -3.47
CA PHE A 32 16.05 11.23 -3.55
C PHE A 32 17.04 10.44 -2.68
N HIS A 33 16.51 9.59 -1.81
CA HIS A 33 17.33 8.76 -0.95
C HIS A 33 16.70 7.39 -0.71
N PHE A 34 17.57 6.44 -0.36
CA PHE A 34 17.19 5.10 0.03
C PHE A 34 17.00 5.02 1.53
N PHE A 35 16.10 4.13 1.96
CA PHE A 35 15.78 3.92 3.36
C PHE A 35 15.73 2.43 3.69
N ASN A 36 16.13 2.08 4.92
CA ASN A 36 16.05 0.71 5.42
C ASN A 36 14.99 0.66 6.52
N ASP A 37 13.82 0.17 6.13
CA ASP A 37 12.63 0.04 6.94
C ASP A 37 12.15 -1.40 7.07
N GLY A 38 13.05 -2.38 6.87
CA GLY A 38 12.68 -3.80 6.92
C GLY A 38 12.03 -4.23 8.25
N ASN A 39 12.26 -3.46 9.33
CA ASN A 39 11.66 -3.66 10.65
C ASN A 39 10.59 -2.62 11.03
N GLU A 40 10.26 -1.69 10.13
CA GLU A 40 9.20 -0.73 10.42
C GLU A 40 7.85 -1.41 10.58
N TRP A 41 7.01 -0.80 11.42
CA TRP A 41 5.64 -1.27 11.70
C TRP A 41 5.56 -2.75 12.08
N ARG A 42 6.63 -3.32 12.65
CA ARG A 42 6.72 -4.76 12.99
C ARG A 42 6.44 -5.66 11.77
N GLY A 43 6.80 -5.22 10.57
CA GLY A 43 6.61 -5.97 9.32
C GLY A 43 5.19 -5.88 8.73
N VAL A 44 4.26 -5.15 9.37
CA VAL A 44 2.91 -4.95 8.83
C VAL A 44 2.95 -4.20 7.51
N ASP A 45 3.87 -3.25 7.39
CA ASP A 45 4.07 -2.46 6.18
C ASP A 45 4.44 -3.37 4.98
N LYS A 46 5.44 -4.23 5.16
CA LYS A 46 5.90 -5.19 4.13
C LYS A 46 4.83 -6.24 3.81
N ALA A 47 4.04 -6.65 4.80
CA ALA A 47 2.87 -7.50 4.57
C ALA A 47 1.78 -6.77 3.76
N GLY A 48 1.58 -5.48 3.99
CA GLY A 48 0.71 -4.60 3.22
C GLY A 48 1.15 -4.49 1.76
N HIS A 49 2.45 -4.26 1.51
CA HIS A 49 3.04 -4.25 0.17
C HIS A 49 2.80 -5.56 -0.58
N PHE A 50 3.12 -6.68 0.07
CA PHE A 50 2.91 -8.02 -0.49
C PHE A 50 1.44 -8.28 -0.83
N MET A 51 0.52 -8.01 0.11
CA MET A 51 -0.90 -8.28 -0.05
C MET A 51 -1.54 -7.37 -1.10
N THR A 52 -1.17 -6.09 -1.13
CA THR A 52 -1.64 -5.12 -2.12
C THR A 52 -1.16 -5.51 -3.52
N ALA A 53 0.11 -5.86 -3.68
CA ALA A 53 0.67 -6.28 -4.95
C ALA A 53 0.02 -7.58 -5.48
N TYR A 54 -0.20 -8.57 -4.61
CA TYR A 54 -0.96 -9.78 -4.96
C TYR A 54 -2.38 -9.42 -5.44
N THR A 55 -3.06 -8.53 -4.72
CA THR A 55 -4.45 -8.15 -4.98
C THR A 55 -4.60 -7.33 -6.26
N TYR A 56 -3.71 -6.38 -6.52
CA TYR A 56 -3.65 -5.61 -7.77
C TYR A 56 -3.39 -6.52 -8.96
N THR A 57 -2.48 -7.49 -8.82
CA THR A 57 -2.22 -8.46 -9.87
C THR A 57 -3.45 -9.32 -10.17
N TYR A 58 -4.17 -9.78 -9.13
CA TYR A 58 -5.43 -10.51 -9.31
C TYR A 58 -6.48 -9.71 -10.07
N PHE A 59 -6.78 -8.49 -9.61
CA PHE A 59 -7.79 -7.65 -10.25
C PHE A 59 -7.39 -7.29 -11.68
N GLY A 60 -6.14 -6.86 -11.90
CA GLY A 60 -5.63 -6.56 -13.24
C GLY A 60 -5.75 -7.76 -14.18
N TYR A 61 -5.38 -8.97 -13.71
CA TYR A 61 -5.44 -10.19 -14.50
C TYR A 61 -6.88 -10.53 -14.92
N GLU A 62 -7.82 -10.48 -13.98
CA GLU A 62 -9.23 -10.74 -14.25
C GLU A 62 -9.85 -9.66 -15.15
N THR A 63 -9.52 -8.38 -14.95
CA THR A 63 -9.97 -7.28 -15.81
C THR A 63 -9.48 -7.46 -17.25
N PHE A 64 -8.20 -7.78 -17.46
CA PHE A 64 -7.68 -8.01 -18.80
C PHE A 64 -8.31 -9.24 -19.47
N LYS A 65 -8.51 -10.33 -18.72
CA LYS A 65 -9.21 -11.51 -19.24
C LYS A 65 -10.66 -11.22 -19.61
N TRP A 66 -11.37 -10.49 -18.76
CA TRP A 66 -12.73 -10.04 -19.03
C TRP A 66 -12.81 -9.19 -20.31
N ALA A 67 -11.80 -8.35 -20.54
CA ALA A 67 -11.65 -7.58 -21.78
C ALA A 67 -11.21 -8.39 -23.02
N GLY A 68 -11.09 -9.72 -22.91
CA GLY A 68 -10.73 -10.62 -24.02
C GLY A 68 -9.22 -10.72 -24.30
N VAL A 69 -8.37 -10.18 -23.42
CA VAL A 69 -6.92 -10.34 -23.54
C VAL A 69 -6.54 -11.80 -23.22
N SER A 70 -5.62 -12.37 -23.99
CA SER A 70 -5.18 -13.75 -23.77
C SER A 70 -4.53 -13.92 -22.40
N LYS A 71 -4.76 -15.07 -21.75
CA LYS A 71 -4.26 -15.38 -20.40
C LYS A 71 -2.81 -14.94 -20.16
N ARG A 72 -1.90 -15.27 -21.09
CA ARG A 72 -0.47 -14.93 -20.97
C ARG A 72 -0.25 -13.42 -20.96
N LYS A 73 -0.92 -12.66 -21.84
CA LYS A 73 -0.81 -11.20 -21.88
C LYS A 73 -1.44 -10.57 -20.65
N SER A 74 -2.62 -11.03 -20.25
CA SER A 74 -3.29 -10.56 -19.03
C SER A 74 -2.40 -10.71 -17.81
N LEU A 75 -1.70 -11.84 -17.69
CA LEU A 75 -0.80 -12.08 -16.57
C LEU A 75 0.39 -11.13 -16.56
N TRP A 76 1.07 -10.95 -17.69
CA TRP A 76 2.22 -10.05 -17.78
C TRP A 76 1.83 -8.58 -17.59
N TYR A 77 0.70 -8.16 -18.15
CA TYR A 77 0.21 -6.78 -17.96
C TYR A 77 -0.19 -6.52 -16.51
N ALA A 78 -0.85 -7.47 -15.85
CA ALA A 78 -1.19 -7.34 -14.44
C ALA A 78 0.05 -7.34 -13.53
N PHE A 79 1.00 -8.22 -13.79
CA PHE A 79 2.27 -8.28 -13.04
C PHE A 79 3.06 -6.98 -13.18
N ALA A 80 3.26 -6.50 -14.41
CA ALA A 80 4.01 -5.28 -14.66
C ALA A 80 3.26 -4.05 -14.13
N GLY A 81 1.95 -3.96 -14.38
CA GLY A 81 1.10 -2.87 -13.91
C GLY A 81 1.09 -2.76 -12.39
N SER A 82 0.91 -3.88 -11.68
CA SER A 82 0.91 -3.88 -10.21
C SER A 82 2.25 -3.43 -9.62
N ASN A 83 3.38 -3.89 -10.18
CA ASN A 83 4.70 -3.43 -9.72
C ASN A 83 4.94 -1.96 -10.05
N PHE A 84 4.47 -1.49 -11.22
CA PHE A 84 4.58 -0.07 -11.60
C PHE A 84 3.80 0.86 -10.67
N LEU A 85 2.57 0.46 -10.29
CA LEU A 85 1.74 1.22 -9.35
C LEU A 85 2.43 1.35 -7.99
N GLN A 86 2.95 0.24 -7.46
CA GLN A 86 3.67 0.26 -6.18
C GLN A 86 5.00 1.02 -6.27
N LEU A 87 5.77 0.86 -7.35
CA LEU A 87 7.04 1.58 -7.56
C LEU A 87 6.85 3.11 -7.58
N SER A 88 5.67 3.57 -7.99
CA SER A 88 5.37 5.00 -8.03
C SER A 88 5.17 5.60 -6.63
N LEU A 89 4.69 4.80 -5.67
CA LEU A 89 4.66 5.16 -4.25
C LEU A 89 6.08 5.23 -3.69
N GLU A 90 6.89 4.18 -3.91
CA GLU A 90 8.30 4.14 -3.47
C GLU A 90 9.12 5.32 -4.01
N PHE A 91 8.83 5.74 -5.24
CA PHE A 91 9.48 6.90 -5.84
C PHE A 91 9.14 8.20 -5.09
N PHE A 92 7.86 8.39 -4.70
CA PHE A 92 7.49 9.53 -3.87
C PHE A 92 8.05 9.43 -2.46
N ASP A 93 8.11 8.23 -1.88
CA ASP A 93 8.77 8.01 -0.59
C ASP A 93 10.25 8.37 -0.66
N GLY A 94 10.95 8.00 -1.73
CA GLY A 94 12.34 8.43 -1.98
C GLY A 94 12.53 9.95 -1.98
N LEU A 95 11.52 10.72 -2.36
CA LEU A 95 11.52 12.18 -2.35
C LEU A 95 10.92 12.80 -1.08
N SER A 96 10.40 12.00 -0.16
CA SER A 96 9.94 12.47 1.15
C SER A 96 11.15 12.81 2.03
N PRO A 97 11.07 13.76 2.97
CA PRO A 97 12.09 13.90 4.03
C PRO A 97 11.85 12.96 5.22
N LYS A 98 10.66 12.36 5.31
CA LYS A 98 10.23 11.50 6.43
C LYS A 98 10.38 10.01 6.13
N TRP A 99 10.19 9.64 4.87
CA TRP A 99 10.34 8.27 4.34
C TRP A 99 11.42 8.28 3.26
N GLY A 100 11.72 7.10 2.70
CA GLY A 100 12.65 6.97 1.58
C GLY A 100 12.36 5.72 0.76
N PHE A 101 13.04 5.57 -0.38
CA PHE A 101 12.82 4.44 -1.28
C PHE A 101 13.31 3.14 -0.65
N SER A 102 12.44 2.14 -0.50
CA SER A 102 12.79 0.88 0.17
C SER A 102 13.01 -0.27 -0.79
N TYR A 103 14.16 -0.94 -0.67
CA TYR A 103 14.38 -2.22 -1.35
C TYR A 103 13.54 -3.36 -0.78
N TYR A 104 13.14 -3.26 0.50
CA TYR A 104 12.30 -4.27 1.13
C TYR A 104 10.87 -4.19 0.61
N ASP A 105 10.38 -2.99 0.28
CA ASP A 105 9.07 -2.85 -0.37
C ASP A 105 9.08 -3.33 -1.80
N ILE A 106 10.10 -2.99 -2.58
CA ILE A 106 10.27 -3.55 -3.92
C ILE A 106 10.28 -5.09 -3.88
N LEU A 107 10.97 -5.67 -2.89
CA LEU A 107 10.97 -7.13 -2.69
C LEU A 107 9.58 -7.66 -2.30
N ALA A 108 8.88 -7.02 -1.35
CA ALA A 108 7.55 -7.40 -0.91
C ALA A 108 6.53 -7.32 -2.06
N ASN A 109 6.57 -6.25 -2.84
CA ASN A 109 5.74 -6.03 -4.02
C ASN A 109 5.99 -7.12 -5.09
N THR A 110 7.26 -7.36 -5.40
CA THR A 110 7.66 -8.36 -6.41
C THR A 110 7.27 -9.76 -5.97
N THR A 111 7.41 -10.09 -4.69
CA THR A 111 7.05 -11.41 -4.16
C THR A 111 5.53 -11.61 -4.14
N GLY A 112 4.74 -10.58 -3.80
CA GLY A 112 3.28 -10.62 -3.85
C GLY A 112 2.72 -10.84 -5.26
N THR A 113 3.22 -10.05 -6.23
CA THR A 113 2.86 -10.22 -7.65
C THR A 113 3.31 -11.58 -8.20
N SER A 114 4.50 -12.05 -7.81
CA SER A 114 5.03 -13.35 -8.21
C SER A 114 4.22 -14.51 -7.64
N LEU A 115 3.77 -14.45 -6.38
CA LEU A 115 2.90 -15.47 -5.81
C LEU A 115 1.63 -15.65 -6.65
N PHE A 116 1.02 -14.55 -7.10
CA PHE A 116 -0.14 -14.65 -7.99
C PHE A 116 0.23 -15.31 -9.33
N ALA A 117 1.30 -14.79 -9.97
CA ALA A 117 1.68 -15.20 -11.32
C ALA A 117 2.13 -16.65 -11.40
N LEU A 118 2.94 -17.12 -10.46
CA LEU A 118 3.43 -18.49 -10.43
C LEU A 118 2.28 -19.49 -10.27
N GLN A 119 1.27 -19.16 -9.46
CA GLN A 119 0.08 -20.00 -9.33
C GLN A 119 -0.70 -20.09 -10.64
N GLU A 120 -0.86 -18.99 -11.38
CA GLU A 120 -1.50 -19.01 -12.70
C GLU A 120 -0.70 -19.76 -13.76
N ILE A 121 0.64 -19.73 -13.67
CA ILE A 121 1.54 -20.41 -14.61
C ILE A 121 1.54 -21.92 -14.37
N PHE A 122 1.61 -22.36 -13.11
CA PHE A 122 1.81 -23.77 -12.78
C PHE A 122 0.51 -24.53 -12.49
N TRP A 123 -0.54 -23.86 -12.02
CA TRP A 123 -1.77 -24.52 -11.58
C TRP A 123 -3.04 -24.05 -12.30
N ASP A 124 -2.91 -23.05 -13.18
CA ASP A 124 -4.03 -22.39 -13.84
C ASP A 124 -5.15 -21.91 -12.89
N GLN A 125 -4.83 -21.74 -11.60
CA GLN A 125 -5.76 -21.33 -10.56
C GLN A 125 -5.01 -20.83 -9.32
N GLN A 126 -5.67 -19.96 -8.55
CA GLN A 126 -5.18 -19.51 -7.23
C GLN A 126 -5.55 -20.52 -6.13
N ARG A 127 -4.59 -21.32 -5.70
CA ARG A 127 -4.72 -22.29 -4.58
C ARG A 127 -4.47 -21.65 -3.22
N ILE A 128 -3.54 -20.69 -3.17
CA ILE A 128 -3.19 -19.89 -2.01
C ILE A 128 -3.82 -18.52 -2.22
N ARG A 129 -4.67 -18.10 -1.27
CA ARG A 129 -5.30 -16.78 -1.28
C ARG A 129 -4.94 -16.02 -0.01
N ILE A 130 -4.42 -14.81 -0.21
CA ILE A 130 -4.06 -13.92 0.88
C ILE A 130 -5.32 -13.22 1.39
N LYS A 131 -5.48 -13.21 2.71
CA LYS A 131 -6.56 -12.52 3.40
C LYS A 131 -5.99 -11.85 4.64
N THR A 132 -6.53 -10.68 4.94
CA THR A 132 -6.30 -9.98 6.21
C THR A 132 -7.63 -9.77 6.90
N SER A 133 -7.60 -9.72 8.22
CA SER A 133 -8.75 -9.41 9.06
C SER A 133 -8.26 -8.69 10.31
N SER A 134 -8.91 -7.59 10.66
CA SER A 134 -8.73 -6.89 11.92
C SER A 134 -9.96 -7.10 12.80
N THR A 135 -9.77 -7.07 14.12
CA THR A 135 -10.87 -7.04 15.08
C THR A 135 -10.72 -5.77 15.89
N PRO A 136 -11.55 -4.73 15.65
CA PRO A 136 -11.47 -3.48 16.38
C PRO A 136 -11.55 -3.75 17.88
N GLN A 137 -10.54 -3.31 18.62
CA GLN A 137 -10.54 -3.40 20.07
C GLN A 137 -11.11 -2.11 20.65
N ARG A 138 -11.90 -2.23 21.71
CA ARG A 138 -12.30 -1.06 22.49
C ARG A 138 -11.05 -0.50 23.14
N VAL A 139 -10.73 0.76 22.85
CA VAL A 139 -9.61 1.44 23.49
C VAL A 139 -9.89 1.49 25.00
N PRO A 140 -9.03 0.89 25.85
CA PRO A 140 -9.25 0.89 27.28
C PRO A 140 -9.04 2.30 27.84
N ASP A 141 -9.82 2.63 28.86
CA ASP A 141 -9.75 3.93 29.54
C ASP A 141 -8.57 3.95 30.53
N VAL A 142 -7.37 4.12 29.97
CA VAL A 142 -6.11 4.13 30.72
C VAL A 142 -5.51 5.53 30.65
N THR A 143 -5.17 6.12 31.78
CA THR A 143 -4.42 7.39 31.82
C THR A 143 -2.94 7.14 31.50
N LEU A 144 -2.47 7.77 30.44
CA LEU A 144 -1.07 7.89 30.05
C LEU A 144 -0.46 9.13 30.73
N ARG A 145 0.84 9.04 31.07
CA ARG A 145 1.63 10.17 31.58
C ARG A 145 2.75 10.48 30.60
N ALA A 146 3.00 11.76 30.34
CA ALA A 146 4.09 12.16 29.47
C ALA A 146 5.44 11.82 30.12
N LEU A 147 6.34 11.18 29.37
CA LEU A 147 7.68 10.80 29.87
C LEU A 147 8.55 12.00 30.24
N ASN A 148 8.29 13.17 29.62
CA ASN A 148 9.08 14.38 29.80
C ASN A 148 8.48 15.35 30.83
N ASN A 149 7.23 15.12 31.24
CA ASN A 149 6.51 15.94 32.22
C ASN A 149 5.35 15.14 32.84
N GLU A 150 5.59 14.47 33.97
CA GLU A 150 4.61 13.56 34.57
C GLU A 150 3.31 14.24 35.05
N SER A 151 3.28 15.57 35.15
CA SER A 151 2.04 16.32 35.43
C SER A 151 1.11 16.42 34.22
N GLU A 152 1.62 16.20 33.01
CA GLU A 152 0.81 16.11 31.80
C GLU A 152 0.26 14.69 31.64
N THR A 153 -1.07 14.58 31.66
CA THR A 153 -1.77 13.31 31.53
C THR A 153 -2.79 13.39 30.40
N MET A 154 -2.98 12.27 29.71
CA MET A 154 -4.08 12.09 28.74
C MET A 154 -4.58 10.66 28.82
N THR A 155 -5.83 10.40 28.46
CA THR A 155 -6.32 9.02 28.32
C THR A 155 -5.78 8.39 27.04
N LEU A 156 -5.67 7.06 27.00
CA LEU A 156 -5.32 6.32 25.79
C LEU A 156 -6.35 6.56 24.69
N ALA A 157 -7.63 6.76 25.06
CA ALA A 157 -8.69 7.14 24.13
C ALA A 157 -8.45 8.53 23.50
N GLU A 158 -8.03 9.52 24.29
CA GLU A 158 -7.65 10.84 23.78
C GLU A 158 -6.42 10.77 22.87
N ARG A 159 -5.39 9.99 23.25
CA ARG A 159 -4.20 9.79 22.43
C ARG A 159 -4.52 9.13 21.09
N ASP A 160 -5.37 8.11 21.11
CA ASP A 160 -5.86 7.43 19.92
C ASP A 160 -6.63 8.38 19.00
N MET A 161 -7.53 9.21 19.56
CA MET A 161 -8.26 10.23 18.79
C MET A 161 -7.35 11.32 18.21
N GLU A 162 -6.27 11.68 18.90
CA GLU A 162 -5.28 12.66 18.42
C GLU A 162 -4.46 12.10 17.25
N LEU A 163 -4.05 10.83 17.33
CA LEU A 163 -3.23 10.19 16.30
C LEU A 163 -4.01 9.78 15.05
N TYR A 164 -5.23 9.28 15.24
CA TYR A 164 -6.00 8.63 14.16
C TYR A 164 -7.29 9.37 13.81
N GLY A 165 -7.64 10.44 14.53
CA GLY A 165 -8.81 11.27 14.27
C GLY A 165 -10.14 10.62 14.64
N LYS A 166 -11.24 11.31 14.29
CA LYS A 166 -12.63 10.83 14.46
C LYS A 166 -13.23 10.56 13.09
N GLY A 167 -13.69 9.33 12.82
CA GLY A 167 -14.37 9.03 11.56
C GLY A 167 -14.74 7.56 11.33
N PRO A 168 -15.61 7.27 10.36
CA PRO A 168 -16.09 5.92 10.05
C PRO A 168 -15.01 5.00 9.44
N ILE A 169 -13.89 5.56 8.96
CA ILE A 169 -12.76 4.81 8.37
C ILE A 169 -11.83 4.26 9.48
N ARG A 170 -12.03 4.66 10.75
CA ARG A 170 -11.23 4.21 11.89
C ARG A 170 -11.19 2.69 12.07
N SER A 171 -12.20 1.96 11.61
CA SER A 171 -12.26 0.48 11.72
C SER A 171 -11.53 -0.27 10.61
N VAL A 172 -10.96 0.45 9.62
CA VAL A 172 -10.30 -0.15 8.46
C VAL A 172 -8.80 -0.41 8.72
N PHE A 173 -8.23 0.19 9.77
CA PHE A 173 -6.83 0.03 10.18
C PHE A 173 -6.74 -0.56 11.59
#